data_AF-A0A1Z5K6A2-F1
#
_entry.id   AF-A0A1Z5K6A2-F1
#
_cell.length_a   1.000
_cell.length_b   1.000
_cell.length_c   1.000
_cell.angle_alpha   90.00
_cell.angle_beta   90.00
_cell.angle_gamma   90.00
#
_symmetry.space_group_name_H-M   'P 1'
#
loop_
_entity.id
_entity.type
_entity.pdbx_description
1 polymer ?
#
loop_
_entity_poly.entity_id
_entity_poly.type
_entity_poly.pdbx_seq_one_letter_code
_entity_poly.pdbx_strand_id
1 'polypeptide(L)'
;MSSSASSRVVGIDYPELVVFDLDACLWDQEMYEMRAMPSKTVQGDLNGRGRGVKGVYSGSDLIQLHDGSLTALQEHADNQYPGMKIALASSADTPFAVQIGRATLKLLEVLPGMTVWDLLMRDWDGQDVNQIGRQPPLSSNKAATHFPRIRSVTGIRYDKMLFFDDCNWGDHCGMVARACIESDTQQGVVGHRTPSGLRVADWRKGMELYANQHKL
;
A
#
# COMPACT_ATOMS: atom_id res chain seq x y z
N MET A 1 6.34 -36.49 -15.54
CA MET A 1 4.97 -36.07 -15.18
C MET A 1 5.04 -34.59 -14.84
N SER A 2 4.70 -33.72 -15.79
CA SER A 2 4.65 -32.28 -15.54
C SER A 2 3.34 -32.01 -14.82
N SER A 3 3.37 -31.63 -13.54
CA SER A 3 2.18 -31.08 -12.91
C SER A 3 1.84 -29.78 -13.63
N SER A 4 0.63 -29.66 -14.17
CA SER A 4 0.12 -28.37 -14.61
C SER A 4 -0.12 -27.56 -13.33
N ALA A 5 0.82 -26.70 -12.97
CA ALA A 5 0.53 -25.66 -11.99
C ALA A 5 -0.64 -24.85 -12.55
N SER A 6 -1.79 -24.90 -11.88
CA SER A 6 -2.94 -24.06 -12.22
C SER A 6 -2.45 -22.61 -12.27
N SER A 7 -2.60 -21.95 -13.41
CA SER A 7 -2.23 -20.55 -13.54
C SER A 7 -3.11 -19.73 -12.61
N ARG A 8 -2.51 -19.05 -11.62
CA ARG A 8 -3.25 -18.19 -10.70
C ARG A 8 -3.91 -17.04 -11.47
N VAL A 9 -5.17 -16.74 -11.17
CA VAL A 9 -5.99 -15.74 -11.86
C VAL A 9 -6.15 -14.49 -10.98
N VAL A 10 -5.81 -13.32 -11.53
CA VAL A 10 -6.04 -12.02 -10.87
C VAL A 10 -7.52 -11.78 -10.62
N GLY A 11 -7.86 -11.16 -9.48
CA GLY A 11 -9.24 -10.94 -9.06
C GLY A 11 -9.93 -12.17 -8.47
N ILE A 12 -9.29 -13.34 -8.49
CA ILE A 12 -9.77 -14.60 -7.89
C ILE A 12 -8.74 -15.14 -6.90
N ASP A 13 -7.53 -15.50 -7.36
CA ASP A 13 -6.48 -16.09 -6.52
C ASP A 13 -5.61 -15.06 -5.79
N TYR A 14 -5.67 -13.80 -6.23
CA TYR A 14 -4.97 -12.64 -5.68
C TYR A 14 -5.70 -11.36 -6.15
N PRO A 15 -5.57 -10.23 -5.43
CA PRO A 15 -6.29 -9.01 -5.73
C PRO A 15 -5.92 -8.40 -7.08
N GLU A 16 -6.87 -7.68 -7.70
CA GLU A 16 -6.55 -6.76 -8.80
C GLU A 16 -5.86 -5.50 -8.27
N LEU A 17 -6.19 -5.07 -7.04
CA LEU A 17 -5.59 -3.91 -6.39
C LEU A 17 -5.19 -4.18 -4.95
N VAL A 18 -3.94 -3.91 -4.62
CA VAL A 18 -3.50 -3.78 -3.22
C VAL A 18 -3.40 -2.31 -2.85
N VAL A 19 -4.10 -1.93 -1.79
CA VAL A 19 -4.05 -0.58 -1.22
C VAL A 19 -3.26 -0.65 0.08
N PHE A 20 -2.33 0.29 0.27
CA PHE A 20 -1.59 0.42 1.52
C PHE A 20 -1.89 1.76 2.18
N ASP A 21 -2.08 1.75 3.51
CA ASP A 21 -1.80 2.94 4.30
C ASP A 21 -0.28 3.23 4.33
N LEU A 22 0.11 4.43 4.76
CA LEU A 22 1.51 4.84 4.85
C LEU A 22 2.05 4.74 6.27
N ASP A 23 1.61 5.65 7.14
CA ASP A 23 2.14 5.82 8.48
C ASP A 23 1.89 4.58 9.33
N ALA A 24 2.92 4.12 10.04
CA ALA A 24 2.93 2.90 10.85
C ALA A 24 2.50 1.59 10.13
N CYS A 25 2.29 1.62 8.80
CA CYS A 25 1.87 0.49 7.98
C CYS A 25 2.92 0.17 6.91
N LEU A 26 3.11 1.06 5.93
CA LEU A 26 4.12 0.89 4.88
C LEU A 26 5.52 1.18 5.42
N TRP A 27 5.65 2.23 6.24
CA TRP A 27 6.89 2.61 6.92
C TRP A 27 6.68 2.81 8.43
N ASP A 28 7.78 2.93 9.16
CA ASP A 28 7.86 2.91 10.61
C ASP A 28 7.49 4.22 11.32
N GLN A 29 7.42 5.33 10.59
CA GLN A 29 7.20 6.66 11.16
C GLN A 29 5.78 7.21 10.93
N GLU A 30 5.40 8.17 11.76
CA GLU A 30 4.18 8.98 11.64
C GLU A 30 4.53 10.35 11.04
N MET A 31 4.04 10.69 9.84
CA MET A 31 4.53 11.89 9.14
C MET A 31 4.18 13.20 9.84
N TYR A 32 3.11 13.20 10.65
CA TYR A 32 2.68 14.40 11.38
C TYR A 32 3.68 14.81 12.48
N GLU A 33 4.55 13.91 12.92
CA GLU A 33 5.56 14.16 13.96
C GLU A 33 6.79 14.89 13.40
N MET A 34 6.96 14.84 12.07
CA MET A 34 8.14 15.35 11.39
C MET A 34 8.11 16.86 11.19
N ARG A 35 9.29 17.47 11.32
CA ARG A 35 9.44 18.94 11.34
C ARG A 35 10.16 19.52 10.12
N ALA A 36 10.64 18.68 9.21
CA ALA A 36 11.40 19.10 8.05
C ALA A 36 10.99 18.32 6.81
N MET A 37 11.40 18.80 5.63
CA MET A 37 11.26 18.00 4.42
C MET A 37 12.35 16.92 4.34
N PRO A 38 12.05 15.76 3.73
CA PRO A 38 13.04 14.76 3.38
C PRO A 38 14.21 15.37 2.59
N SER A 39 15.45 15.16 3.06
CA SER A 39 16.62 15.82 2.46
C SER A 39 17.89 14.97 2.40
N LYS A 40 17.99 13.91 3.21
CA LYS A 40 19.17 13.05 3.26
C LYS A 40 18.76 11.58 3.17
N THR A 41 19.43 10.83 2.32
CA THR A 41 19.15 9.40 2.08
C THR A 41 20.16 8.49 2.80
N VAL A 42 19.73 7.29 3.18
CA VAL A 42 20.57 6.22 3.72
C VAL A 42 20.64 5.08 2.72
N GLN A 43 21.86 4.75 2.30
CA GLN A 43 22.13 3.63 1.40
C GLN A 43 22.26 2.32 2.17
N GLY A 44 21.74 1.22 1.65
CA GLY A 44 21.96 -0.10 2.22
C GLY A 44 21.32 -1.22 1.42
N ASP A 45 21.37 -2.43 1.98
CA ASP A 45 20.82 -3.63 1.35
C ASP A 45 19.29 -3.57 1.28
N LEU A 46 18.75 -3.86 0.09
CA LEU A 46 17.32 -3.96 -0.22
C LEU A 46 16.88 -5.43 -0.22
N ASN A 47 17.00 -6.10 0.92
CA ASN A 47 16.57 -7.50 1.08
C ASN A 47 17.30 -8.47 0.12
N GLY A 48 18.63 -8.33 0.01
CA GLY A 48 19.47 -9.12 -0.89
C GLY A 48 19.32 -8.81 -2.38
N ARG A 49 18.49 -7.81 -2.75
CA ARG A 49 18.23 -7.39 -4.13
C ARG A 49 19.19 -6.31 -4.64
N GLY A 50 20.24 -6.03 -3.90
CA GLY A 50 21.23 -5.00 -4.21
C GLY A 50 21.19 -3.83 -3.22
N ARG A 51 22.03 -2.82 -3.48
CA ARG A 51 22.15 -1.64 -2.63
C ARG A 51 21.36 -0.47 -3.22
N GLY A 52 20.61 0.21 -2.37
CA GLY A 52 19.83 1.40 -2.72
C GLY A 52 19.42 2.22 -1.50
N VAL A 53 18.54 3.20 -1.71
CA VAL A 53 18.01 4.08 -0.65
C VAL A 53 17.03 3.32 0.25
N LYS A 54 17.53 2.76 1.35
CA LYS A 54 16.74 2.01 2.33
C LYS A 54 16.14 2.85 3.46
N GLY A 55 16.41 4.14 3.45
CA GLY A 55 15.96 5.06 4.49
C GLY A 55 16.11 6.51 4.06
N VAL A 56 15.25 7.37 4.58
CA VAL A 56 15.22 8.79 4.26
C VAL A 56 15.05 9.58 5.54
N TYR A 57 15.90 10.58 5.76
CA TYR A 57 15.79 11.47 6.90
C TYR A 57 14.87 12.66 6.60
N SER A 58 13.95 12.87 7.53
CA SER A 58 13.12 14.06 7.67
C SER A 58 13.51 14.78 8.97
N GLY A 59 14.46 15.71 8.89
CA GLY A 59 15.10 16.25 10.09
C GLY A 59 15.94 15.19 10.79
N SER A 60 15.63 14.87 12.05
CA SER A 60 16.28 13.80 12.81
C SER A 60 15.67 12.42 12.59
N ASP A 61 14.48 12.36 12.02
CA ASP A 61 13.66 11.15 11.98
C ASP A 61 14.00 10.34 10.72
N LEU A 62 14.38 9.07 10.91
CA LEU A 62 14.70 8.16 9.83
C LEU A 62 13.46 7.38 9.44
N ILE A 63 13.01 7.53 8.20
CA ILE A 63 11.86 6.83 7.65
C ILE A 63 12.34 5.61 6.87
N GLN A 64 11.81 4.44 7.17
CA GLN A 64 12.16 3.18 6.51
C GLN A 64 10.93 2.34 6.23
N LEU A 65 10.92 1.67 5.07
CA LEU A 65 9.91 0.63 4.79
C LEU A 65 10.00 -0.49 5.82
N HIS A 66 8.84 -1.00 6.24
CA HIS A 66 8.80 -2.28 6.95
C HIS A 66 9.25 -3.42 6.02
N ASP A 67 9.68 -4.53 6.63
CA ASP A 67 10.19 -5.72 5.94
C ASP A 67 9.13 -6.36 5.04
N GLY A 68 7.87 -6.41 5.49
CA GLY A 68 6.75 -6.87 4.68
C GLY A 68 6.43 -5.93 3.53
N SER A 69 6.50 -4.62 3.75
CA SER A 69 6.33 -3.61 2.71
C SER A 69 7.36 -3.75 1.60
N LEU A 70 8.65 -3.83 1.96
CA LEU A 70 9.71 -3.99 0.97
C LEU A 70 9.54 -5.31 0.21
N THR A 71 9.20 -6.40 0.89
CA THR A 71 8.93 -7.71 0.25
C THR A 71 7.74 -7.61 -0.72
N ALA A 72 6.60 -7.07 -0.28
CA ALA A 72 5.41 -6.96 -1.12
C ALA A 72 5.66 -6.11 -2.38
N LEU A 73 6.35 -4.98 -2.22
CA LEU A 73 6.70 -4.09 -3.33
C LEU A 73 7.71 -4.74 -4.30
N GLN A 74 8.67 -5.52 -3.79
CA GLN A 74 9.63 -6.25 -4.63
C GLN A 74 8.95 -7.38 -5.43
N GLU A 75 8.04 -8.12 -4.82
CA GLU A 75 7.28 -9.16 -5.53
C GLU A 75 6.37 -8.58 -6.60
N HIS A 76 5.79 -7.41 -6.32
CA HIS A 76 5.05 -6.63 -7.31
C HIS A 76 5.95 -6.10 -8.43
N ALA A 77 7.15 -5.61 -8.09
CA ALA A 77 8.14 -5.16 -9.07
C ALA A 77 8.53 -6.31 -10.03
N ASP A 78 8.72 -7.51 -9.48
CA ASP A 78 9.05 -8.75 -10.19
C ASP A 78 7.87 -9.35 -10.99
N ASN A 79 6.68 -8.74 -10.92
CA ASN A 79 5.47 -9.24 -11.57
C ASN A 79 5.09 -10.68 -11.12
N GLN A 80 5.29 -11.00 -9.83
CA GLN A 80 4.87 -12.30 -9.27
C GLN A 80 3.35 -12.50 -9.27
N TYR A 81 2.60 -11.40 -9.35
CA TYR A 81 1.14 -11.36 -9.41
C TYR A 81 0.71 -10.59 -10.68
N PRO A 82 0.78 -11.22 -11.87
CA PRO A 82 0.49 -10.52 -13.12
C PRO A 82 -0.89 -9.86 -13.15
N GLY A 83 -0.92 -8.56 -13.48
CA GLY A 83 -2.15 -7.77 -13.55
C GLY A 83 -2.63 -7.19 -12.22
N MET A 84 -2.03 -7.57 -11.09
CA MET A 84 -2.22 -6.84 -9.83
C MET A 84 -1.61 -5.44 -9.96
N LYS A 85 -2.25 -4.44 -9.35
CA LYS A 85 -1.75 -3.06 -9.23
C LYS A 85 -1.70 -2.63 -7.77
N ILE A 86 -0.99 -1.54 -7.50
CA ILE A 86 -0.91 -0.94 -6.16
C ILE A 86 -1.41 0.51 -6.12
N ALA A 87 -1.94 0.92 -4.96
CA ALA A 87 -2.31 2.30 -4.67
C ALA A 87 -2.14 2.61 -3.17
N LEU A 88 -2.23 3.89 -2.81
CA LEU A 88 -2.14 4.35 -1.43
C LEU A 88 -3.45 4.98 -0.93
N ALA A 89 -3.81 4.69 0.32
CA ALA A 89 -4.89 5.33 1.04
C ALA A 89 -4.42 5.72 2.45
N SER A 90 -3.95 6.96 2.62
CA SER A 90 -3.43 7.47 3.89
C SER A 90 -4.16 8.70 4.38
N SER A 91 -4.44 8.75 5.67
CA SER A 91 -5.13 9.86 6.35
C SER A 91 -4.16 10.89 6.96
N ALA A 92 -2.97 11.07 6.35
CA ALA A 92 -1.93 11.99 6.83
C ALA A 92 -2.49 13.34 7.31
N ASP A 93 -2.09 13.74 8.53
CA ASP A 93 -2.81 14.73 9.33
C ASP A 93 -2.88 16.11 8.68
N THR A 94 -1.73 16.58 8.21
CA THR A 94 -1.53 17.96 7.74
C THR A 94 -1.09 18.02 6.28
N PRO A 95 -1.29 19.16 5.58
CA PRO A 95 -0.74 19.33 4.23
C PRO A 95 0.79 19.14 4.18
N PHE A 96 1.49 19.49 5.27
CA PHE A 96 2.93 19.29 5.36
C PHE A 96 3.30 17.80 5.47
N ALA A 97 2.56 17.02 6.28
CA ALA A 97 2.72 15.57 6.35
C ALA A 97 2.49 14.89 4.98
N VAL A 98 1.52 15.39 4.19
CA VAL A 98 1.29 14.93 2.81
C VAL A 98 2.51 15.21 1.92
N GLN A 99 3.11 16.40 2.02
CA GLN A 99 4.32 16.76 1.27
C GLN A 99 5.50 15.86 1.64
N ILE A 100 5.70 15.61 2.94
CA ILE A 100 6.74 14.72 3.43
C ILE A 100 6.52 13.31 2.87
N GLY A 101 5.33 12.73 3.05
CA GLY A 101 5.05 11.37 2.58
C GLY A 101 5.31 11.21 1.08
N ARG A 102 4.88 12.18 0.27
CA ARG A 102 5.14 12.17 -1.18
C ARG A 102 6.61 12.32 -1.55
N ALA A 103 7.36 13.16 -0.83
CA ALA A 103 8.79 13.30 -1.04
C ALA A 103 9.53 12.01 -0.65
N THR A 104 9.14 11.38 0.46
CA THR A 104 9.69 10.11 0.93
C THR A 104 9.47 8.98 -0.08
N LEU A 105 8.26 8.85 -0.64
CA LEU A 105 7.95 7.85 -1.67
C LEU A 105 8.85 7.97 -2.92
N LYS A 106 9.23 9.20 -3.28
CA LYS A 106 10.11 9.52 -4.41
C LYS A 106 11.61 9.29 -4.12
N LEU A 107 11.96 8.93 -2.88
CA LEU A 107 13.34 8.74 -2.45
C LEU A 107 13.61 7.31 -2.01
N LEU A 108 12.67 6.67 -1.29
CA LEU A 108 12.81 5.27 -0.87
C LEU A 108 12.81 4.33 -2.06
N GLU A 109 13.81 3.46 -2.12
CA GLU A 109 13.98 2.48 -3.19
C GLU A 109 13.48 1.10 -2.77
N VAL A 110 12.83 0.42 -3.72
CA VAL A 110 12.37 -0.98 -3.60
C VAL A 110 13.36 -1.93 -4.27
N LEU A 111 13.97 -1.48 -5.36
CA LEU A 111 15.09 -2.09 -6.07
C LEU A 111 16.10 -0.97 -6.39
N PRO A 112 17.39 -1.28 -6.62
CA PRO A 112 18.36 -0.26 -6.99
C PRO A 112 17.90 0.57 -8.20
N GLY A 113 17.75 1.89 -8.03
CA GLY A 113 17.28 2.80 -9.06
C GLY A 113 15.77 2.82 -9.33
N MET A 114 14.97 2.13 -8.52
CA MET A 114 13.50 2.12 -8.61
C MET A 114 12.90 2.49 -7.26
N THR A 115 12.18 3.60 -7.22
CA THR A 115 11.54 4.10 -6.00
C THR A 115 10.15 3.50 -5.79
N VAL A 116 9.59 3.65 -4.59
CA VAL A 116 8.18 3.31 -4.33
C VAL A 116 7.27 4.12 -5.27
N TRP A 117 7.59 5.40 -5.48
CA TRP A 117 6.86 6.26 -6.40
C TRP A 117 6.87 5.76 -7.84
N ASP A 118 8.01 5.26 -8.32
CA ASP A 118 8.12 4.73 -9.69
C ASP A 118 7.20 3.53 -9.91
N LEU A 119 7.08 2.63 -8.92
CA LEU A 119 6.11 1.52 -8.99
C LEU A 119 4.66 2.02 -9.02
N LEU A 120 4.32 2.98 -8.17
CA LEU A 120 2.97 3.55 -8.13
C LEU A 120 2.62 4.22 -9.46
N MET A 121 3.55 4.91 -10.12
CA MET A 121 3.31 5.53 -11.42
C MET A 121 3.25 4.50 -12.56
N ARG A 122 4.10 3.47 -12.51
CA ARG A 122 4.16 2.39 -13.51
C ARG A 122 2.81 1.71 -13.71
N ASP A 123 2.10 1.41 -12.62
CA ASP A 123 0.84 0.66 -12.67
C ASP A 123 -0.32 1.45 -13.30
N TRP A 124 -0.19 2.77 -13.39
CA TRP A 124 -1.26 3.68 -13.78
C TRP A 124 -0.87 4.61 -14.92
N ASP A 125 0.08 4.19 -15.77
CA ASP A 125 0.53 4.93 -16.95
C ASP A 125 0.96 6.38 -16.61
N GLY A 126 1.61 6.56 -15.45
CA GLY A 126 2.05 7.85 -14.95
C GLY A 126 0.98 8.67 -14.22
N GLN A 127 -0.25 8.15 -14.07
CA GLN A 127 -1.32 8.83 -13.36
C GLN A 127 -1.24 8.58 -11.85
N ASP A 128 -1.47 9.66 -11.09
CA ASP A 128 -1.47 9.60 -9.64
C ASP A 128 -2.86 9.33 -9.08
N VAL A 129 -3.15 8.05 -8.82
CA VAL A 129 -4.42 7.59 -8.24
C VAL A 129 -4.41 7.59 -6.70
N ASN A 130 -3.30 7.96 -6.08
CA ASN A 130 -3.08 7.82 -4.64
C ASN A 130 -3.86 8.86 -3.83
N GLN A 131 -4.51 8.41 -2.77
CA GLN A 131 -5.27 9.27 -1.87
C GLN A 131 -4.46 9.45 -0.57
N ILE A 132 -3.70 10.53 -0.47
CA ILE A 132 -2.83 10.82 0.67
C ILE A 132 -3.25 12.15 1.29
N GLY A 133 -3.63 12.10 2.56
CA GLY A 133 -4.10 13.23 3.36
C GLY A 133 -5.51 13.04 3.89
N ARG A 134 -5.93 13.94 4.78
CA ARG A 134 -7.28 13.98 5.35
C ARG A 134 -7.99 15.33 5.19
N GLN A 135 -7.39 16.24 4.44
CA GLN A 135 -7.99 17.53 4.12
C GLN A 135 -8.97 17.36 2.95
N PRO A 136 -10.02 18.19 2.84
CA PRO A 136 -10.94 18.13 1.73
C PRO A 136 -10.21 18.09 0.37
N PRO A 137 -10.59 17.18 -0.52
CA PRO A 137 -11.84 16.41 -0.49
C PRO A 137 -11.74 15.03 0.18
N LEU A 138 -10.66 14.78 0.92
CA LEU A 138 -10.47 13.62 1.77
C LEU A 138 -10.92 13.91 3.21
N SER A 139 -11.04 12.85 4.00
CA SER A 139 -11.33 12.92 5.44
C SER A 139 -10.57 11.82 6.16
N SER A 140 -10.54 11.82 7.49
CA SER A 140 -9.95 10.70 8.25
C SER A 140 -10.67 9.36 7.99
N ASN A 141 -11.94 9.40 7.56
CA ASN A 141 -12.70 8.21 7.21
C ASN A 141 -12.39 7.76 5.77
N LYS A 142 -11.47 6.80 5.65
CA LYS A 142 -11.02 6.20 4.38
C LYS A 142 -12.17 5.55 3.59
N ALA A 143 -13.14 4.96 4.28
CA ALA A 143 -14.31 4.34 3.65
C ALA A 143 -15.26 5.39 3.03
N ALA A 144 -15.33 6.58 3.62
CA ALA A 144 -16.18 7.66 3.12
C ALA A 144 -15.56 8.43 1.94
N THR A 145 -14.22 8.49 1.86
CA THR A 145 -13.55 9.40 0.91
C THR A 145 -12.45 8.75 0.07
N HIS A 146 -11.47 8.07 0.68
CA HIS A 146 -10.34 7.47 -0.05
C HIS A 146 -10.77 6.34 -0.98
N PHE A 147 -11.41 5.30 -0.46
CA PHE A 147 -11.80 4.13 -1.25
C PHE A 147 -12.81 4.45 -2.37
N PRO A 148 -13.85 5.28 -2.13
CA PRO A 148 -14.72 5.76 -3.21
C PRO A 148 -13.97 6.49 -4.31
N ARG A 149 -12.97 7.31 -3.97
CA ARG A 149 -12.14 8.00 -4.95
C ARG A 149 -11.24 7.01 -5.70
N ILE A 150 -10.57 6.10 -5.00
CA ILE A 150 -9.73 5.05 -5.61
C ILE A 150 -10.56 4.25 -6.61
N ARG A 151 -11.70 3.69 -6.21
CA ARG A 151 -12.60 2.95 -7.12
C ARG A 151 -13.02 3.79 -8.34
N SER A 152 -13.34 5.07 -8.12
CA SER A 152 -13.74 5.97 -9.21
C SER A 152 -12.62 6.19 -10.24
N VAL A 153 -11.38 6.42 -9.78
CA VAL A 153 -10.26 6.73 -10.69
C VAL A 153 -9.60 5.48 -11.27
N THR A 154 -9.64 4.34 -10.58
CA THR A 154 -9.04 3.09 -11.05
C THR A 154 -10.01 2.21 -11.83
N GLY A 155 -11.31 2.35 -11.59
CA GLY A 155 -12.34 1.45 -12.10
C GLY A 155 -12.33 0.04 -11.45
N ILE A 156 -11.42 -0.23 -10.51
CA ILE A 156 -11.33 -1.53 -9.84
C ILE A 156 -12.42 -1.62 -8.77
N ARG A 157 -13.14 -2.73 -8.77
CA ARG A 157 -14.23 -3.00 -7.83
C ARG A 157 -13.70 -3.23 -6.41
N TYR A 158 -14.51 -2.91 -5.40
CA TYR A 158 -14.11 -3.10 -4.00
C TYR A 158 -13.83 -4.55 -3.64
N ASP A 159 -14.64 -5.47 -4.14
CA ASP A 159 -14.43 -6.91 -3.95
C ASP A 159 -13.13 -7.42 -4.61
N LYS A 160 -12.47 -6.61 -5.45
CA LYS A 160 -11.17 -6.93 -6.06
C LYS A 160 -9.97 -6.27 -5.37
N MET A 161 -10.20 -5.68 -4.19
CA MET A 161 -9.17 -4.97 -3.42
C MET A 161 -8.74 -5.73 -2.15
N LEU A 162 -7.45 -5.61 -1.83
CA LEU A 162 -6.86 -5.95 -0.54
C LEU A 162 -6.29 -4.67 0.09
N PHE A 163 -6.56 -4.43 1.37
CA PHE A 163 -6.13 -3.23 2.09
C PHE A 163 -5.34 -3.58 3.34
N PHE A 164 -4.18 -2.93 3.50
CA PHE A 164 -3.36 -2.98 4.70
C PHE A 164 -3.35 -1.62 5.41
N ASP A 165 -3.54 -1.65 6.72
CA ASP A 165 -3.58 -0.47 7.59
C ASP A 165 -3.16 -0.90 9.00
N ASP A 166 -2.40 -0.09 9.71
CA ASP A 166 -1.98 -0.41 11.07
C ASP A 166 -3.18 -0.43 12.05
N CYS A 167 -4.19 0.39 11.77
CA CYS A 167 -5.42 0.55 12.55
C CYS A 167 -5.17 0.94 14.02
N ASN A 168 -4.05 1.59 14.34
CA ASN A 168 -3.76 2.07 15.70
C ASN A 168 -4.66 3.25 16.10
N TRP A 169 -5.13 4.02 15.11
CA TRP A 169 -5.99 5.20 15.31
C TRP A 169 -7.48 4.91 15.05
N GLY A 170 -7.86 3.67 14.74
CA GLY A 170 -9.23 3.26 14.49
C GLY A 170 -9.35 1.98 13.65
N ASP A 171 -10.55 1.42 13.55
CA ASP A 171 -10.82 0.22 12.73
C ASP A 171 -10.96 0.56 11.23
N HIS A 172 -9.92 1.13 10.62
CA HIS A 172 -9.97 1.52 9.20
C HIS A 172 -10.26 0.33 8.29
N CYS A 173 -9.54 -0.80 8.49
CA CYS A 173 -9.76 -2.03 7.74
C CYS A 173 -11.22 -2.50 7.81
N GLY A 174 -11.80 -2.58 9.02
CA GLY A 174 -13.18 -3.03 9.18
C GLY A 174 -14.20 -2.01 8.68
N MET A 175 -13.93 -0.70 8.83
CA MET A 175 -14.78 0.34 8.27
C MET A 175 -14.87 0.26 6.75
N VAL A 176 -13.73 0.13 6.08
CA VAL A 176 -13.67 -0.03 4.62
C VAL A 176 -14.36 -1.32 4.20
N ALA A 177 -14.04 -2.46 4.83
CA ALA A 177 -14.64 -3.75 4.50
C ALA A 177 -16.18 -3.76 4.63
N ARG A 178 -16.74 -3.02 5.60
CA ARG A 178 -18.20 -2.95 5.84
C ARG A 178 -18.92 -1.94 4.94
N ALA A 179 -18.28 -0.84 4.57
CA ALA A 179 -18.93 0.25 3.84
C ALA A 179 -18.64 0.25 2.33
N CYS A 180 -17.51 -0.32 1.91
CA CYS A 180 -17.09 -0.41 0.52
C CYS A 180 -17.40 -1.82 -0.01
N ILE A 181 -18.68 -2.08 -0.29
CA ILE A 181 -19.22 -3.37 -0.74
C ILE A 181 -19.84 -3.19 -2.13
N GLU A 182 -19.65 -4.17 -3.01
CA GLU A 182 -20.33 -4.22 -4.30
C GLU A 182 -21.74 -4.80 -4.12
N SER A 183 -22.73 -4.17 -4.75
CA SER A 183 -24.15 -4.50 -4.54
C SER A 183 -24.57 -5.83 -5.16
N ASP A 184 -23.85 -6.33 -6.15
CA ASP A 184 -24.12 -7.58 -6.86
C ASP A 184 -23.49 -8.80 -6.16
N THR A 185 -22.26 -8.68 -5.69
CA THR A 185 -21.55 -9.79 -5.01
C THR A 185 -21.75 -9.79 -3.51
N GLN A 186 -22.20 -8.66 -2.92
CA GLN A 186 -22.24 -8.45 -1.47
C GLN A 186 -20.88 -8.62 -0.80
N GLN A 187 -19.80 -8.53 -1.59
CA GLN A 187 -18.43 -8.60 -1.13
C GLN A 187 -17.79 -7.21 -1.20
N GLY A 188 -16.84 -6.97 -0.30
CA GLY A 188 -16.11 -5.71 -0.23
C GLY A 188 -14.61 -5.94 -0.15
N VAL A 189 -13.91 -4.85 0.14
CA VAL A 189 -12.45 -4.85 0.32
C VAL A 189 -12.04 -5.82 1.42
N VAL A 190 -11.06 -6.66 1.13
CA VAL A 190 -10.42 -7.50 2.16
C VAL A 190 -9.46 -6.64 2.96
N GLY A 191 -9.70 -6.47 4.25
CA GLY A 191 -8.81 -5.70 5.14
C GLY A 191 -7.92 -6.61 5.99
N HIS A 192 -6.63 -6.28 6.12
CA HIS A 192 -5.71 -6.91 7.06
C HIS A 192 -4.99 -5.85 7.90
N ARG A 193 -5.10 -5.97 9.23
CA ARG A 193 -4.50 -5.00 10.15
C ARG A 193 -3.03 -5.30 10.41
N THR A 194 -2.20 -4.26 10.48
CA THR A 194 -0.74 -4.36 10.67
C THR A 194 -0.25 -3.51 11.86
N PRO A 195 -0.69 -3.79 13.10
CA PRO A 195 -0.47 -2.90 14.25
C PRO A 195 1.01 -2.72 14.64
N SER A 196 1.91 -3.52 14.07
CA SER A 196 3.36 -3.46 14.29
C SER A 196 4.13 -3.11 13.02
N GLY A 197 3.47 -2.46 12.05
CA GLY A 197 3.97 -2.32 10.68
C GLY A 197 3.70 -3.55 9.83
N LEU A 198 3.65 -3.40 8.52
CA LEU A 198 3.45 -4.52 7.59
C LEU A 198 4.68 -5.45 7.61
N ARG A 199 4.57 -6.60 8.28
CA ARG A 199 5.59 -7.65 8.31
C ARG A 199 5.43 -8.62 7.15
N VAL A 200 6.46 -9.42 6.88
CA VAL A 200 6.36 -10.46 5.83
C VAL A 200 5.19 -11.41 6.10
N ALA A 201 4.97 -11.79 7.36
CA ALA A 201 3.84 -12.64 7.75
C ALA A 201 2.48 -11.98 7.47
N ASP A 202 2.36 -10.67 7.67
CA ASP A 202 1.14 -9.91 7.39
C ASP A 202 0.85 -9.85 5.89
N TRP A 203 1.88 -9.59 5.06
CA TRP A 203 1.74 -9.60 3.60
C TRP A 203 1.19 -10.95 3.12
N ARG A 204 1.80 -12.06 3.58
CA ARG A 204 1.30 -13.41 3.26
C ARG A 204 -0.12 -13.63 3.75
N LYS A 205 -0.44 -13.16 4.96
CA LYS A 205 -1.76 -13.35 5.54
C LYS A 205 -2.83 -12.59 4.78
N GLY A 206 -2.59 -11.35 4.39
CA GLY A 206 -3.53 -10.57 3.57
C GLY A 206 -3.82 -11.24 2.23
N MET A 207 -2.79 -11.76 1.56
CA MET A 207 -2.96 -12.51 0.31
C MET A 207 -3.76 -13.81 0.51
N GLU A 208 -3.54 -14.51 1.62
CA GLU A 208 -4.31 -15.71 1.98
C GLU A 208 -5.79 -15.36 2.26
N LEU A 209 -6.04 -14.29 3.02
CA LEU A 209 -7.39 -13.81 3.32
C LEU A 209 -8.15 -13.46 2.05
N TYR A 210 -7.50 -12.74 1.12
CA TYR A 210 -8.10 -12.40 -0.16
C TYR A 210 -8.48 -13.65 -0.96
N ALA A 211 -7.54 -14.59 -1.09
CA ALA A 211 -7.78 -15.83 -1.83
C ALA A 211 -8.91 -16.66 -1.18
N ASN A 212 -9.00 -16.71 0.14
CA ASN A 212 -10.03 -17.47 0.83
C ASN A 212 -11.44 -16.86 0.69
N GLN A 213 -11.55 -15.52 0.59
CA GLN A 213 -12.85 -14.87 0.31
C GLN A 213 -13.38 -15.19 -1.09
N HIS A 214 -12.49 -15.51 -2.04
CA HIS A 214 -12.80 -15.70 -3.47
C HIS A 214 -12.77 -17.16 -3.94
N LYS A 215 -12.45 -18.10 -3.05
CA LYS A 215 -12.65 -19.54 -3.27
C LYS A 215 -14.13 -19.88 -3.01
N LEU A 216 -14.98 -19.61 -4.00
CA LEU A 216 -16.34 -20.15 -4.07
C LEU A 216 -16.45 -21.05 -5.30
#